data_AF-A0A0S7YGZ2-F1
#
_entry.id   AF-A0A0S7YGZ2-F1
#
_cell.length_a   1.000
_cell.length_b   1.000
_cell.length_c   1.000
_cell.angle_alpha   90.00
_cell.angle_beta   90.00
_cell.angle_gamma   90.00
#
_symmetry.space_group_name_H-M   'P 1'
#
loop_
_entity.id
_entity.type
_entity.pdbx_description
1 polymer ?
#
loop_
_entity_poly.entity_id
_entity_poly.type
_entity_poly.pdbx_seq_one_letter_code
_entity_poly.pdbx_strand_id
1 'polypeptide(L)'
;MRPEDPRKLAFAESGGPGTRLAHQWYTSRSARRSAAADFAWQQTTLRALLDGLGRQNAQVLPQAIRLADTAERLARTLREGSAMPETLAASPAAQHTWPGYCAASLVAAMEGGNLGAARQWADELASATFALADLHRWLEYLVRNHLTALDFQARYPSLYQSCNVAYSDQFIFQPVLSCLPGGQASRPALRNLIEVEHQAERLFRLPAGEVVRRLDGTSEPLDGGVGAAPATVRMPPHLRSAFLRLRGCLSPAAQALWDRAARSPFDRSYLSNMLHRTATAGVLDPLAIVLTRYDRANPKPTQHGLMDVIFYRGGDPEGGNDWAERFDARLMDAAATLGGSDEQAILGAQHFARALLGAPDHYGAAYTLREALDTTKFDCINGTNVIGCLYRNAGRAGFYSIRWSGGAVGHTVAAAEVARPDGPAIVIVDALEDAQVVPGLWPQAYQGAHRWPPAYPGAKADVHTVELYTRGLDNYVWVEGYVMRGADAGLLVRAAVPYLPNRPASGTVRVRRSPAAALAPPKKG
;
A
#
# COMPACT_ATOMS: atom_id res chain seq x y z
N MET A 1 -31.00 3.49 -3.84
CA MET A 1 -31.05 3.28 -2.37
C MET A 1 -30.79 4.64 -1.74
N ARG A 2 -31.71 5.20 -0.94
CA ARG A 2 -31.45 6.45 -0.21
C ARG A 2 -30.27 6.20 0.73
N PRO A 3 -29.33 7.16 0.91
CA PRO A 3 -28.21 6.96 1.82
C PRO A 3 -28.78 6.94 3.24
N GLU A 4 -28.79 5.76 3.84
CA GLU A 4 -29.09 5.61 5.26
C GLU A 4 -28.09 6.42 6.08
N ASP A 5 -28.58 6.96 7.19
CA ASP A 5 -27.91 7.87 8.11
C ASP A 5 -26.46 7.42 8.44
N PRO A 6 -25.42 8.24 8.15
CA PRO A 6 -24.02 7.93 8.48
C PRO A 6 -23.75 7.82 10.00
N ARG A 7 -24.75 8.07 10.86
CA ARG A 7 -24.68 7.85 12.32
C ARG A 7 -24.74 6.38 12.77
N LYS A 8 -24.74 5.40 11.85
CA LYS A 8 -24.78 3.95 12.20
C LYS A 8 -23.54 3.13 11.80
N LEU A 9 -22.42 3.77 11.46
CA LEU A 9 -21.13 3.11 11.65
C LEU A 9 -20.72 3.37 13.09
N ALA A 10 -20.69 2.32 13.93
CA ALA A 10 -20.26 2.39 15.31
C ALA A 10 -18.74 2.65 15.38
N PHE A 11 -18.32 3.85 15.00
CA PHE A 11 -16.96 4.33 15.23
C PHE A 11 -16.85 4.62 16.74
N ALA A 12 -16.34 3.66 17.49
CA ALA A 12 -16.13 3.85 18.92
C ALA A 12 -14.78 4.53 19.17
N GLU A 13 -14.73 5.47 20.11
CA GLU A 13 -13.47 6.03 20.64
C GLU A 13 -12.56 4.95 21.24
N SER A 14 -13.13 3.80 21.63
CA SER A 14 -12.43 2.62 22.14
C SER A 14 -11.93 1.65 21.06
N GLY A 15 -12.12 1.95 19.76
CA GLY A 15 -11.68 1.09 18.67
C GLY A 15 -10.15 0.97 18.52
N GLY A 16 -9.69 0.21 17.53
CA GLY A 16 -8.27 0.13 17.20
C GLY A 16 -7.70 1.42 16.58
N PRO A 17 -6.44 1.42 16.13
CA PRO A 17 -5.78 2.64 15.63
C PRO A 17 -6.49 3.25 14.41
N GLY A 18 -7.01 2.44 13.49
CA GLY A 18 -7.71 2.91 12.31
C GLY A 18 -9.10 3.45 12.64
N THR A 19 -9.87 2.73 13.46
CA THR A 19 -11.22 3.13 13.89
C THR A 19 -11.19 4.40 14.74
N ARG A 20 -10.23 4.55 15.66
CA ARG A 20 -10.06 5.78 16.45
C ARG A 20 -9.75 6.98 15.55
N LEU A 21 -8.86 6.79 14.57
CA LEU A 21 -8.53 7.85 13.63
C LEU A 21 -9.74 8.21 12.75
N ALA A 22 -10.48 7.23 12.24
CA ALA A 22 -11.73 7.45 11.51
C ALA A 22 -12.75 8.21 12.36
N HIS A 23 -12.96 7.80 13.61
CA HIS A 23 -13.85 8.45 14.56
C HIS A 23 -13.50 9.94 14.70
N GLN A 24 -12.24 10.25 15.01
CA GLN A 24 -11.76 11.63 15.14
C GLN A 24 -11.94 12.42 13.84
N TRP A 25 -11.73 11.79 12.69
CA TRP A 25 -11.96 12.42 11.39
C TRP A 25 -13.41 12.82 11.16
N TYR A 26 -14.34 11.92 11.47
CA TYR A 26 -15.77 12.14 11.24
C TYR A 26 -16.36 13.12 12.25
N THR A 27 -16.03 13.01 13.53
CA THR A 27 -16.59 13.87 14.59
C THR A 27 -16.04 15.29 14.53
N SER A 28 -14.82 15.50 14.04
CA SER A 28 -14.24 16.83 13.83
C SER A 28 -14.71 17.54 12.56
N ARG A 29 -15.45 16.88 11.67
CA ARG A 29 -15.83 17.43 10.36
C ARG A 29 -16.60 18.75 10.46
N SER A 30 -17.42 18.93 11.49
CA SER A 30 -18.18 20.17 11.70
C SER A 30 -17.29 21.38 12.03
N ALA A 31 -16.11 21.15 12.63
CA ALA A 31 -15.13 22.18 12.98
C ALA A 31 -14.09 22.45 11.87
N ARG A 32 -13.93 21.51 10.91
CA ARG A 32 -12.95 21.59 9.82
C ARG A 32 -13.60 22.04 8.50
N ARG A 33 -14.19 23.24 8.52
CA ARG A 33 -14.95 23.80 7.37
C ARG A 33 -14.12 24.65 6.41
N SER A 34 -12.80 24.71 6.60
CA SER A 34 -11.89 25.46 5.73
C SER A 34 -10.52 24.79 5.68
N ALA A 35 -9.72 25.12 4.68
CA ALA A 35 -8.37 24.57 4.52
C ALA A 35 -7.48 24.92 5.73
N ALA A 36 -7.54 26.15 6.26
CA ALA A 36 -6.78 26.51 7.45
C ALA A 36 -7.28 25.82 8.73
N ALA A 37 -8.59 25.66 8.89
CA ALA A 37 -9.15 24.94 10.05
C ALA A 37 -8.75 23.46 10.00
N ASP A 38 -8.75 22.86 8.81
CA ASP A 38 -8.29 21.49 8.62
C ASP A 38 -6.79 21.35 8.88
N PHE A 39 -5.96 22.25 8.35
CA PHE A 39 -4.53 22.32 8.66
C PHE A 39 -4.28 22.41 10.16
N ALA A 40 -4.97 23.32 10.85
CA ALA A 40 -4.84 23.49 12.30
C ALA A 40 -5.19 22.19 13.04
N TRP A 41 -6.29 21.52 12.66
CA TRP A 41 -6.66 20.23 13.23
C TRP A 41 -5.64 19.14 12.95
N GLN A 42 -5.09 19.07 11.72
CA GLN A 42 -4.08 18.08 11.36
C GLN A 42 -2.79 18.27 12.15
N GLN A 43 -2.34 19.52 12.30
CA GLN A 43 -1.10 19.83 13.03
C GLN A 43 -1.25 19.75 14.55
N THR A 44 -2.47 19.81 15.09
CA THR A 44 -2.72 19.72 16.54
C THR A 44 -3.31 18.37 16.93
N THR A 45 -4.57 18.11 16.62
CA THR A 45 -5.32 16.93 17.04
C THR A 45 -4.79 15.65 16.40
N LEU A 46 -4.63 15.61 15.07
CA LEU A 46 -4.18 14.41 14.36
C LEU A 46 -2.74 14.05 14.75
N ARG A 47 -1.83 15.03 14.74
CA ARG A 47 -0.45 14.84 15.18
C ARG A 47 -0.37 14.27 16.60
N ALA A 48 -1.07 14.87 17.57
CA ALA A 48 -1.07 14.39 18.96
C ALA A 48 -1.61 12.95 19.08
N LEU A 49 -2.64 12.60 18.29
CA LEU A 49 -3.16 11.23 18.22
C LEU A 49 -2.10 10.26 17.67
N LEU A 50 -1.42 10.60 16.58
CA LEU A 50 -0.35 9.79 16.00
C LEU A 50 0.83 9.61 16.95
N ASP A 51 1.25 10.67 17.64
CA ASP A 51 2.30 10.61 18.67
C ASP A 51 1.89 9.71 19.85
N GLY A 52 0.60 9.78 20.25
CA GLY A 52 0.02 8.87 21.24
C GLY A 52 0.11 7.41 20.80
N LEU A 53 -0.33 7.12 19.58
CA LEU A 53 -0.25 5.77 18.98
C LEU A 53 1.19 5.27 18.89
N GLY A 54 2.12 6.12 18.46
CA GLY A 54 3.54 5.80 18.38
C GLY A 54 4.14 5.43 19.74
N ARG A 55 3.85 6.22 20.78
CA ARG A 55 4.31 5.94 22.15
C ARG A 55 3.73 4.64 22.71
N GLN A 56 2.43 4.40 22.51
CA GLN A 56 1.79 3.14 22.92
C GLN A 56 2.43 1.94 22.22
N ASN A 57 2.62 2.03 20.91
CA ASN A 57 3.20 0.94 20.13
C ASN A 57 4.67 0.68 20.50
N ALA A 58 5.45 1.72 20.82
CA ALA A 58 6.85 1.58 21.25
C ALA A 58 7.01 0.73 22.52
N GLN A 59 5.98 0.66 23.38
CA GLN A 59 6.00 -0.17 24.58
C GLN A 59 5.69 -1.65 24.29
N VAL A 60 4.90 -1.92 23.24
CA VAL A 60 4.36 -3.25 22.93
C VAL A 60 5.19 -3.97 21.85
N LEU A 61 5.67 -3.26 20.82
CA LEU A 61 6.41 -3.84 19.71
C LEU A 61 7.62 -4.69 20.17
N PRO A 62 8.48 -4.25 21.11
CA PRO A 62 9.58 -5.09 21.60
C PRO A 62 9.10 -6.39 22.27
N GLN A 63 7.94 -6.36 22.92
CA GLN A 63 7.35 -7.55 23.55
C GLN A 63 6.82 -8.53 22.50
N ALA A 64 6.12 -8.02 21.49
CA ALA A 64 5.63 -8.82 20.37
C ALA A 64 6.78 -9.48 19.59
N ILE A 65 7.88 -8.75 19.35
CA ILE A 65 9.10 -9.30 18.73
C ILE A 65 9.69 -10.42 19.58
N ARG A 66 9.87 -10.20 20.90
CA ARG A 66 10.41 -11.25 21.79
C ARG A 66 9.52 -12.49 21.83
N LEU A 67 8.20 -12.32 21.81
CA LEU A 67 7.25 -13.42 21.76
C LEU A 67 7.40 -14.21 20.45
N ALA A 68 7.46 -13.52 19.30
CA ALA A 68 7.68 -14.14 18.00
C ALA A 68 9.01 -14.92 17.94
N ASP A 69 10.10 -14.33 18.44
CA ASP A 69 11.40 -14.97 18.47
C ASP A 69 11.42 -16.22 19.37
N THR A 70 10.69 -16.16 20.50
CA THR A 70 10.57 -17.29 21.43
C THR A 70 9.77 -18.43 20.81
N ALA A 71 8.63 -18.13 20.20
CA ALA A 71 7.83 -19.12 19.49
C ALA A 71 8.59 -19.74 18.31
N GLU A 72 9.35 -18.95 17.55
CA GLU A 72 10.17 -19.47 16.45
C GLU A 72 11.32 -20.37 16.93
N ARG A 73 11.97 -20.02 18.05
CA ARG A 73 12.98 -20.90 18.67
C ARG A 73 12.37 -22.21 19.12
N LEU A 74 11.24 -22.17 19.79
CA LEU A 74 10.52 -23.37 20.22
C LEU A 74 10.13 -24.27 19.04
N ALA A 75 9.52 -23.68 18.00
CA ALA A 75 9.17 -24.39 16.78
C ALA A 75 10.39 -25.05 16.13
N ARG A 76 11.52 -24.32 16.07
CA ARG A 76 12.79 -24.87 15.57
C ARG A 76 13.29 -26.04 16.40
N THR A 77 13.32 -25.91 17.73
CA THR A 77 13.73 -26.98 18.64
C THR A 77 12.87 -28.24 18.46
N LEU A 78 11.55 -28.09 18.33
CA LEU A 78 10.66 -29.22 18.09
C LEU A 78 10.85 -29.86 16.71
N ARG A 79 11.12 -29.06 15.67
CA ARG A 79 11.41 -29.56 14.31
C ARG A 79 12.71 -30.36 14.26
N GLU A 80 13.76 -29.88 14.94
CA GLU A 80 15.11 -30.47 14.94
C GLU A 80 15.28 -31.61 15.96
N GLY A 81 14.53 -31.59 17.07
CA GLY A 81 14.60 -32.58 18.13
C GLY A 81 13.86 -33.88 17.82
N SER A 82 14.38 -35.00 18.34
CA SER A 82 13.73 -36.32 18.29
C SER A 82 12.84 -36.61 19.51
N ALA A 83 12.88 -35.78 20.54
CA ALA A 83 12.14 -35.94 21.79
C ALA A 83 11.46 -34.62 22.22
N MET A 84 10.43 -34.74 23.05
CA MET A 84 9.70 -33.59 23.59
C MET A 84 10.59 -32.84 24.60
N PRO A 85 10.73 -31.50 24.51
CA PRO A 85 11.40 -30.73 25.55
C PRO A 85 10.61 -30.81 26.86
N GLU A 86 11.30 -30.68 28.00
CA GLU A 86 10.66 -30.63 29.32
C GLU A 86 9.56 -29.55 29.34
N THR A 87 8.44 -29.90 29.96
CA THR A 87 7.14 -29.19 29.90
C THR A 87 7.27 -27.67 29.97
N LEU A 88 6.67 -26.99 28.99
CA LEU A 88 6.43 -25.56 29.07
C LEU A 88 5.35 -25.30 30.13
N ALA A 89 5.64 -24.39 31.07
CA ALA A 89 4.63 -23.97 32.04
C ALA A 89 3.43 -23.36 31.30
N ALA A 90 2.27 -23.99 31.44
CA ALA A 90 1.03 -23.50 30.86
C ALA A 90 0.61 -22.20 31.52
N SER A 91 0.41 -21.15 30.73
CA SER A 91 -0.44 -20.02 31.14
C SER A 91 -1.80 -20.24 30.48
N PRO A 92 -2.93 -20.03 31.19
CA PRO A 92 -4.25 -20.14 30.59
C PRO A 92 -4.39 -19.05 29.51
N ALA A 93 -4.07 -19.40 28.26
CA ALA A 93 -4.25 -18.52 27.13
C ALA A 93 -5.73 -18.48 26.75
N ALA A 94 -6.24 -17.32 26.34
CA ALA A 94 -7.59 -17.19 25.81
C ALA A 94 -7.74 -18.05 24.54
N GLN A 95 -8.36 -19.22 24.67
CA GLN A 95 -8.60 -20.19 23.58
C GLN A 95 -9.47 -19.64 22.46
N HIS A 96 -10.04 -18.44 22.62
CA HIS A 96 -10.88 -17.75 21.65
C HIS A 96 -10.10 -16.87 20.65
N THR A 97 -8.76 -16.86 20.74
CA THR A 97 -7.87 -16.14 19.82
C THR A 97 -7.02 -17.15 19.05
N TRP A 98 -6.61 -16.86 17.82
CA TRP A 98 -5.76 -17.79 17.08
C TRP A 98 -4.42 -18.09 17.78
N PRO A 99 -3.62 -17.09 18.23
CA PRO A 99 -2.42 -17.36 19.02
C PRO A 99 -2.69 -18.16 20.29
N GLY A 100 -3.77 -17.85 21.02
CA GLY A 100 -4.12 -18.54 22.25
C GLY A 100 -4.56 -19.98 22.03
N TYR A 101 -5.29 -20.25 20.94
CA TYR A 101 -5.67 -21.59 20.52
C TYR A 101 -4.44 -22.42 20.11
N CYS A 102 -3.52 -21.86 19.32
CA CYS A 102 -2.26 -22.54 18.96
C CYS A 102 -1.42 -22.87 20.19
N ALA A 103 -1.31 -21.94 21.15
CA ALA A 103 -0.60 -22.17 22.40
C ALA A 103 -1.25 -23.28 23.24
N ALA A 104 -2.56 -23.26 23.42
CA ALA A 104 -3.28 -24.29 24.16
C ALA A 104 -3.16 -25.68 23.48
N SER A 105 -3.26 -25.72 22.15
CA SER A 105 -3.13 -26.96 21.38
C SER A 105 -1.72 -27.52 21.41
N LEU A 106 -0.70 -26.65 21.45
CA LEU A 106 0.69 -27.04 21.67
C LEU A 106 0.87 -27.68 23.04
N VAL A 107 0.38 -27.05 24.11
CA VAL A 107 0.45 -27.60 25.48
C VAL A 107 -0.22 -28.97 25.54
N ALA A 108 -1.44 -29.09 25.02
CA ALA A 108 -2.17 -30.36 25.00
C ALA A 108 -1.42 -31.45 24.21
N ALA A 109 -0.79 -31.09 23.09
CA ALA A 109 0.03 -32.04 22.32
C ALA A 109 1.29 -32.48 23.07
N MET A 110 1.93 -31.58 23.83
CA MET A 110 3.09 -31.90 24.66
C MET A 110 2.72 -32.82 25.83
N GLU A 111 1.63 -32.50 26.55
CA GLU A 111 1.10 -33.32 27.66
C GLU A 111 0.67 -34.70 27.19
N GLY A 112 0.08 -34.80 25.99
CA GLY A 112 -0.29 -36.06 25.36
C GLY A 112 0.87 -36.82 24.71
N GLY A 113 2.11 -36.32 24.77
CA GLY A 113 3.28 -36.96 24.16
C GLY A 113 3.25 -37.02 22.62
N ASN A 114 2.42 -36.21 21.96
CA ASN A 114 2.27 -36.22 20.50
C ASN A 114 3.24 -35.22 19.85
N LEU A 115 4.45 -35.69 19.53
CA LEU A 115 5.50 -34.86 18.91
C LEU A 115 5.09 -34.27 17.56
N GLY A 116 4.32 -35.00 16.75
CA GLY A 116 3.84 -34.51 15.44
C GLY A 116 2.91 -33.32 15.59
N ALA A 117 1.90 -33.44 16.47
CA ALA A 117 0.99 -32.34 16.78
C ALA A 117 1.72 -31.17 17.45
N ALA A 118 2.69 -31.43 18.34
CA ALA A 118 3.48 -30.38 18.98
C ALA A 118 4.27 -29.57 17.95
N ARG A 119 4.93 -30.22 16.98
CA ARG A 119 5.62 -29.53 15.87
C ARG A 119 4.68 -28.63 15.09
N GLN A 120 3.53 -29.16 14.68
CA GLN A 120 2.53 -28.42 13.93
C GLN A 120 2.05 -27.18 14.69
N TRP A 121 1.60 -27.35 15.94
CA TRP A 121 1.07 -26.24 16.73
C TRP A 121 2.14 -25.22 17.13
N ALA A 122 3.41 -25.63 17.27
CA ALA A 122 4.51 -24.70 17.46
C ALA A 122 4.78 -23.85 16.21
N ASP A 123 4.69 -24.43 15.01
CA ASP A 123 4.80 -23.68 13.76
C ASP A 123 3.65 -22.68 13.59
N GLU A 124 2.42 -23.08 13.93
CA GLU A 124 1.25 -22.19 13.90
C GLU A 124 1.39 -21.05 14.92
N LEU A 125 1.87 -21.35 16.13
CA LEU A 125 2.13 -20.32 17.15
C LEU A 125 3.24 -19.35 16.71
N ALA A 126 4.32 -19.86 16.12
CA ALA A 126 5.40 -19.03 15.58
C ALA A 126 4.90 -18.13 14.44
N SER A 127 4.05 -18.66 13.56
CA SER A 127 3.38 -17.90 12.49
C SER A 127 2.48 -16.79 13.05
N ALA A 128 1.61 -17.13 14.00
CA ALA A 128 0.66 -16.20 14.60
C ALA A 128 1.34 -15.06 15.37
N THR A 129 2.37 -15.38 16.15
CA THR A 129 3.15 -14.39 16.92
C THR A 129 4.04 -13.54 16.02
N PHE A 130 4.59 -14.10 14.94
CA PHE A 130 5.28 -13.31 13.92
C PHE A 130 4.34 -12.31 13.25
N ALA A 131 3.12 -12.74 12.88
CA ALA A 131 2.10 -11.86 12.32
C ALA A 131 1.77 -10.70 13.26
N LEU A 132 1.60 -10.97 14.56
CA LEU A 132 1.38 -9.92 15.56
C LEU A 132 2.53 -8.90 15.60
N ALA A 133 3.78 -9.38 15.67
CA ALA A 133 4.95 -8.50 15.66
C ALA A 133 5.02 -7.67 14.37
N ASP A 134 4.66 -8.27 13.23
CA ASP A 134 4.65 -7.61 11.93
C ASP A 134 3.58 -6.52 11.81
N LEU A 135 2.39 -6.72 12.40
CA LEU A 135 1.36 -5.68 12.50
C LEU A 135 1.82 -4.49 13.35
N HIS A 136 2.55 -4.74 14.44
CA HIS A 136 3.14 -3.67 15.24
C HIS A 136 4.27 -2.93 14.50
N ARG A 137 5.04 -3.60 13.63
CA ARG A 137 6.02 -2.94 12.74
C ARG A 137 5.31 -2.06 11.72
N TRP A 138 4.23 -2.54 11.11
CA TRP A 138 3.38 -1.74 10.22
C TRP A 138 2.81 -0.52 10.94
N LEU A 139 2.26 -0.68 12.15
CA LEU A 139 1.74 0.45 12.93
C LEU A 139 2.82 1.49 13.22
N GLU A 140 4.00 1.07 13.68
CA GLU A 140 5.13 1.97 13.93
C GLU A 140 5.51 2.76 12.67
N TYR A 141 5.67 2.04 11.56
CA TYR A 141 6.03 2.62 10.28
C TYR A 141 4.96 3.61 9.77
N LEU A 142 3.69 3.23 9.77
CA LEU A 142 2.60 4.06 9.25
C LEU A 142 2.43 5.34 10.07
N VAL A 143 2.59 5.27 11.40
CA VAL A 143 2.60 6.45 12.27
C VAL A 143 3.76 7.38 11.91
N ARG A 144 4.99 6.86 11.81
CA ARG A 144 6.17 7.66 11.43
C ARG A 144 6.04 8.27 10.03
N ASN A 145 5.51 7.51 9.09
CA ASN A 145 5.28 7.96 7.72
C ASN A 145 4.28 9.13 7.68
N HIS A 146 3.17 9.01 8.41
CA HIS A 146 2.16 10.05 8.47
C HIS A 146 2.68 11.30 9.19
N LEU A 147 3.41 11.14 10.30
CA LEU A 147 4.07 12.27 10.98
C LEU A 147 5.07 13.00 10.05
N THR A 148 5.83 12.25 9.23
CA THR A 148 6.74 12.84 8.23
C THR A 148 5.96 13.65 7.17
N ALA A 149 4.81 13.15 6.72
CA ALA A 149 3.94 13.89 5.80
C ALA A 149 3.35 15.15 6.46
N LEU A 150 3.03 15.10 7.76
CA LEU A 150 2.58 16.27 8.53
C LEU A 150 3.72 17.28 8.72
N ASP A 151 4.97 16.84 8.89
CA ASP A 151 6.14 17.74 8.95
C ASP A 151 6.38 18.42 7.60
N PHE A 152 6.15 17.71 6.49
CA PHE A 152 6.16 18.31 5.16
C PHE A 152 5.04 19.34 5.01
N GLN A 153 3.81 18.98 5.39
CA GLN A 153 2.65 19.88 5.38
C GLN A 153 2.88 21.15 6.20
N ALA A 154 3.51 21.04 7.37
CA ALA A 154 3.75 22.16 8.30
C ALA A 154 4.57 23.32 7.69
N ARG A 155 5.22 23.10 6.54
CA ARG A 155 5.95 24.14 5.78
C ARG A 155 5.03 25.08 5.00
N TYR A 156 3.74 24.79 4.90
CA TYR A 156 2.79 25.50 4.02
C TYR A 156 1.59 26.18 4.71
N PRO A 157 1.69 26.72 5.95
CA PRO A 157 0.53 27.28 6.64
C PRO A 157 -0.14 28.42 5.84
N SER A 158 0.66 29.25 5.16
CA SER A 158 0.17 30.36 4.35
C SER A 158 -0.62 29.92 3.12
N LEU A 159 -0.28 28.79 2.51
CA LEU A 159 -1.01 28.24 1.36
C LEU A 159 -2.37 27.68 1.80
N TYR A 160 -2.41 26.96 2.93
CA TYR A 160 -3.68 26.52 3.51
C TYR A 160 -4.56 27.72 3.89
N GLN A 161 -3.97 28.79 4.39
CA GLN A 161 -4.69 30.03 4.72
C GLN A 161 -5.22 30.75 3.47
N SER A 162 -4.42 30.89 2.42
CA SER A 162 -4.86 31.57 1.18
C SER A 162 -5.98 30.81 0.47
N CYS A 163 -5.98 29.47 0.57
CA CYS A 163 -7.02 28.63 -0.01
C CYS A 163 -8.39 28.83 0.65
N ASN A 164 -8.49 29.35 1.89
CA ASN A 164 -9.79 29.66 2.49
C ASN A 164 -10.61 30.63 1.66
N VAL A 165 -9.95 31.59 1.01
CA VAL A 165 -10.63 32.56 0.13
C VAL A 165 -11.09 31.88 -1.15
N ALA A 166 -10.27 30.98 -1.71
CA ALA A 166 -10.58 30.24 -2.93
C ALA A 166 -11.74 29.24 -2.74
N TYR A 167 -11.95 28.74 -1.52
CA TYR A 167 -12.97 27.74 -1.19
C TYR A 167 -14.12 28.29 -0.34
N SER A 168 -14.34 29.61 -0.31
CA SER A 168 -15.35 30.29 0.52
C SER A 168 -16.74 29.62 0.42
N ASP A 169 -17.11 28.89 1.47
CA ASP A 169 -18.33 28.08 1.62
C ASP A 169 -18.45 26.80 0.76
N GLN A 170 -17.45 26.51 -0.09
CA GLN A 170 -17.40 25.31 -0.94
C GLN A 170 -16.32 24.30 -0.51
N PHE A 171 -15.77 24.43 0.70
CA PHE A 171 -14.78 23.48 1.22
C PHE A 171 -15.41 22.09 1.40
N ILE A 172 -15.26 21.24 0.40
CA ILE A 172 -15.54 19.81 0.50
C ILE A 172 -14.23 19.13 0.84
N PHE A 173 -14.14 18.65 2.08
CA PHE A 173 -12.93 18.08 2.66
C PHE A 173 -12.17 17.11 1.74
N GLN A 174 -12.86 16.19 1.06
CA GLN A 174 -12.22 15.16 0.24
C GLN A 174 -11.47 15.70 -0.99
N PRO A 175 -12.14 16.32 -1.99
CA PRO A 175 -11.44 16.79 -3.19
C PRO A 175 -10.42 17.88 -2.86
N VAL A 176 -10.71 18.75 -1.90
CA VAL A 176 -9.83 19.89 -1.58
C VAL A 176 -8.53 19.46 -0.89
N LEU A 177 -8.59 18.51 0.05
CA LEU A 177 -7.40 18.11 0.80
C LEU A 177 -6.33 17.50 -0.12
N SER A 178 -6.74 16.75 -1.14
CA SER A 178 -5.84 16.16 -2.12
C SER A 178 -5.06 17.19 -2.96
N CYS A 179 -5.51 18.45 -3.01
CA CYS A 179 -4.89 19.53 -3.76
C CYS A 179 -3.86 20.33 -2.95
N LEU A 180 -3.76 20.06 -1.64
CA LEU A 180 -2.92 20.80 -0.70
C LEU A 180 -1.67 19.98 -0.32
N PRO A 181 -0.50 20.61 -0.12
CA PRO A 181 0.74 19.90 0.22
C PRO A 181 0.61 18.99 1.45
N GLY A 182 0.97 17.72 1.31
CA GLY A 182 0.87 16.70 2.37
C GLY A 182 -0.55 16.22 2.64
N GLY A 183 -1.58 16.86 2.08
CA GLY A 183 -2.98 16.54 2.36
C GLY A 183 -3.40 15.17 1.82
N GLN A 184 -2.93 14.80 0.63
CA GLN A 184 -3.23 13.51 0.01
C GLN A 184 -2.73 12.31 0.84
N ALA A 185 -1.74 12.47 1.73
CA ALA A 185 -1.22 11.39 2.57
C ALA A 185 -2.20 10.91 3.66
N SER A 186 -3.13 11.78 4.07
CA SER A 186 -4.08 11.52 5.16
C SER A 186 -4.99 10.30 4.93
N ARG A 187 -5.61 10.23 3.75
CA ARG A 187 -6.60 9.19 3.42
C ARG A 187 -5.97 7.80 3.21
N PRO A 188 -4.86 7.66 2.45
CA PRO A 188 -4.11 6.41 2.39
C PRO A 188 -3.64 5.94 3.77
N ALA A 189 -3.14 6.85 4.62
CA ALA A 189 -2.72 6.50 5.98
C ALA A 189 -3.86 5.91 6.81
N LEU A 190 -5.07 6.48 6.75
CA LEU A 190 -6.26 5.91 7.39
C LEU A 190 -6.54 4.48 6.94
N ARG A 191 -6.55 4.25 5.62
CA ARG A 191 -6.84 2.92 5.04
C ARG A 191 -5.81 1.88 5.49
N ASN A 192 -4.53 2.25 5.50
CA ASN A 192 -3.47 1.37 5.98
C ASN A 192 -3.62 1.06 7.48
N LEU A 193 -3.98 2.04 8.33
CA LEU A 193 -4.18 1.83 9.76
C LEU A 193 -5.42 0.97 10.07
N ILE A 194 -6.48 1.13 9.29
CA ILE A 194 -7.67 0.25 9.35
C ILE A 194 -7.28 -1.18 8.97
N GLU A 195 -6.42 -1.38 7.96
CA GLU A 195 -5.98 -2.73 7.60
C GLU A 195 -5.13 -3.40 8.69
N VAL A 196 -4.28 -2.64 9.40
CA VAL A 196 -3.58 -3.16 10.58
C VAL A 196 -4.59 -3.69 11.61
N GLU A 197 -5.65 -2.93 11.87
CA GLU A 197 -6.73 -3.31 12.79
C GLU A 197 -7.50 -4.54 12.31
N HIS A 198 -7.91 -4.60 11.03
CA HIS A 198 -8.61 -5.76 10.48
C HIS A 198 -7.77 -7.04 10.52
N GLN A 199 -6.47 -6.97 10.28
CA GLN A 199 -5.59 -8.14 10.43
C GLN A 199 -5.45 -8.55 11.89
N ALA A 200 -5.36 -7.60 12.81
CA ALA A 200 -5.35 -7.90 14.24
C ALA A 200 -6.67 -8.55 14.67
N GLU A 201 -7.82 -8.05 14.24
CA GLU A 201 -9.13 -8.66 14.53
C GLU A 201 -9.21 -10.11 14.04
N ARG A 202 -8.72 -10.39 12.83
CA ARG A 202 -8.64 -11.76 12.30
C ARG A 202 -7.73 -12.64 13.17
N LEU A 203 -6.62 -12.11 13.66
CA LEU A 203 -5.69 -12.84 14.53
C LEU A 203 -6.27 -13.11 15.93
N PHE A 204 -7.03 -12.16 16.48
CA PHE A 204 -7.62 -12.24 17.82
C PHE A 204 -9.05 -12.80 17.83
N ARG A 205 -9.49 -13.38 16.71
CA ARG A 205 -10.69 -14.23 16.64
C ARG A 205 -10.24 -15.65 16.33
N LEU A 206 -10.91 -16.64 16.91
CA LEU A 206 -10.81 -18.02 16.47
C LEU A 206 -11.79 -18.19 15.29
N PRO A 207 -11.32 -18.33 14.03
CA PRO A 207 -12.26 -18.31 12.92
C PRO A 207 -13.05 -19.61 12.86
N ALA A 208 -14.37 -19.49 12.80
CA ALA A 208 -15.24 -20.63 12.52
C ALA A 208 -14.82 -21.22 11.16
N GLY A 209 -14.30 -22.45 11.18
CA GLY A 209 -13.79 -23.11 9.98
C GLY A 209 -12.28 -23.08 9.79
N GLU A 210 -11.47 -22.49 10.68
CA GLU A 210 -10.00 -22.62 10.58
C GLU A 210 -9.44 -23.90 11.20
N VAL A 211 -10.28 -24.68 11.87
CA VAL A 211 -9.91 -25.94 12.51
C VAL A 211 -10.94 -27.01 12.15
N VAL A 212 -10.46 -28.17 11.72
CA VAL A 212 -11.24 -29.39 11.58
C VAL A 212 -11.05 -30.22 12.84
N ARG A 213 -12.14 -30.50 13.55
CA ARG A 213 -12.14 -31.41 14.68
C ARG A 213 -12.38 -32.84 14.16
N ARG A 214 -11.45 -33.73 14.44
CA ARG A 214 -11.52 -35.14 14.04
C ARG A 214 -12.37 -35.95 15.03
N LEU A 215 -12.82 -37.11 14.56
CA LEU A 215 -13.64 -38.05 15.35
C LEU A 215 -12.88 -38.63 16.55
N ASP A 216 -11.55 -38.66 16.51
CA ASP A 216 -10.67 -39.08 17.60
C ASP A 216 -10.44 -37.97 18.66
N GLY A 217 -11.14 -36.84 18.53
CA GLY A 217 -11.01 -35.70 19.43
C GLY A 217 -9.84 -34.76 19.12
N THR A 218 -8.95 -35.12 18.18
CA THR A 218 -7.85 -34.25 17.75
C THR A 218 -8.36 -33.11 16.88
N SER A 219 -7.57 -32.03 16.80
CA SER A 219 -7.89 -30.86 16.00
C SER A 219 -6.73 -30.56 15.06
N GLU A 220 -7.03 -30.18 13.83
CA GLU A 220 -6.04 -29.77 12.83
C GLU A 220 -6.50 -28.49 12.11
N PRO A 221 -5.59 -27.61 11.70
CA PRO A 221 -5.93 -26.47 10.85
C PRO A 221 -6.62 -26.91 9.55
N LEU A 222 -7.63 -26.15 9.12
CA LEU A 222 -8.27 -26.32 7.82
C LEU A 222 -7.23 -26.11 6.70
N ASP A 223 -7.26 -26.98 5.69
CA ASP A 223 -6.35 -26.94 4.54
C ASP A 223 -4.87 -27.11 4.94
N GLY A 224 -4.52 -28.33 5.32
CA GLY A 224 -3.19 -28.77 5.74
C GLY A 224 -2.10 -28.74 4.66
N GLY A 225 -2.18 -27.85 3.66
CA GLY A 225 -1.24 -27.68 2.54
C GLY A 225 0.23 -27.41 2.94
N VAL A 226 0.55 -27.46 4.23
CA VAL A 226 1.91 -27.52 4.81
C VAL A 226 2.74 -28.66 4.16
N GLY A 227 2.12 -29.77 3.79
CA GLY A 227 2.80 -30.88 3.09
C GLY A 227 3.31 -30.52 1.68
N ALA A 228 2.72 -29.52 1.01
CA ALA A 228 3.11 -29.12 -0.34
C ALA A 228 4.24 -28.07 -0.36
N ALA A 229 4.29 -27.19 0.65
CA ALA A 229 5.39 -26.24 0.85
C ALA A 229 5.47 -25.79 2.32
N PRO A 230 6.64 -25.89 2.99
CA PRO A 230 6.78 -25.48 4.40
C PRO A 230 6.54 -23.98 4.66
N ALA A 231 6.57 -23.12 3.65
CA ALA A 231 6.30 -21.69 3.82
C ALA A 231 4.80 -21.38 4.05
N THR A 232 3.92 -22.29 3.62
CA THR A 232 2.45 -22.13 3.67
C THR A 232 1.92 -21.93 5.09
N VAL A 233 2.58 -22.51 6.11
CA VAL A 233 2.22 -22.34 7.53
C VAL A 233 2.27 -20.88 7.98
N ARG A 234 3.03 -20.03 7.28
CA ARG A 234 3.15 -18.60 7.59
C ARG A 234 1.93 -17.77 7.19
N MET A 235 1.05 -18.36 6.38
CA MET A 235 -0.23 -17.78 6.01
C MET A 235 -1.33 -18.29 6.95
N PRO A 236 -2.35 -17.45 7.24
CA PRO A 236 -3.57 -17.92 7.89
C PRO A 236 -4.15 -19.13 7.17
N PRO A 237 -4.72 -20.12 7.87
CA PRO A 237 -5.21 -21.36 7.26
C PRO A 237 -6.10 -21.14 6.03
N HIS A 238 -7.06 -20.21 6.12
CA HIS A 238 -7.97 -19.88 5.02
C HIS A 238 -7.31 -19.27 3.76
N LEU A 239 -6.04 -18.85 3.82
CA LEU A 239 -5.30 -18.28 2.69
C LEU A 239 -4.27 -19.25 2.09
N ARG A 240 -4.09 -20.44 2.66
CA ARG A 240 -3.05 -21.40 2.25
C ARG A 240 -3.21 -21.87 0.81
N SER A 241 -4.44 -22.17 0.41
CA SER A 241 -4.76 -22.60 -0.95
C SER A 241 -4.49 -21.50 -1.98
N ALA A 242 -4.83 -20.25 -1.67
CA ALA A 242 -4.48 -19.11 -2.51
C ALA A 242 -2.96 -18.92 -2.62
N PHE A 243 -2.24 -19.01 -1.49
CA PHE A 243 -0.79 -18.93 -1.45
C PHE A 243 -0.12 -20.00 -2.31
N LEU A 244 -0.51 -21.27 -2.15
CA LEU A 244 0.03 -22.40 -2.89
C LEU A 244 -0.27 -22.31 -4.38
N ARG A 245 -1.49 -21.91 -4.74
CA ARG A 245 -1.91 -21.75 -6.13
C ARG A 245 -1.05 -20.72 -6.86
N LEU A 246 -0.92 -19.52 -6.30
CA LEU A 246 -0.11 -18.46 -6.92
C LEU A 246 1.38 -18.81 -6.93
N ARG A 247 1.88 -19.45 -5.85
CA ARG A 247 3.23 -19.99 -5.79
C ARG A 247 3.51 -20.99 -6.93
N GLY A 248 2.55 -21.87 -7.24
CA GLY A 248 2.68 -22.89 -8.29
C GLY A 248 2.85 -22.33 -9.70
N CYS A 249 2.52 -21.06 -9.94
CA CYS A 249 2.66 -20.38 -11.24
C CYS A 249 4.04 -19.74 -11.46
N LEU A 250 4.90 -19.74 -10.44
CA LEU A 250 6.21 -19.09 -10.43
C LEU A 250 7.33 -20.10 -10.71
N SER A 251 8.43 -19.66 -11.33
CA SER A 251 9.69 -20.40 -11.42
C SER A 251 10.25 -20.75 -10.03
N PRO A 252 11.13 -21.76 -9.91
CA PRO A 252 11.74 -22.11 -8.62
C PRO A 252 12.44 -20.93 -7.92
N ALA A 253 13.08 -20.03 -8.69
CA ALA A 253 13.73 -18.85 -8.14
C ALA A 253 12.71 -17.86 -7.55
N ALA A 254 11.61 -17.60 -8.25
CA ALA A 254 10.53 -16.74 -7.77
C ALA A 254 9.73 -17.38 -6.63
N GLN A 255 9.55 -18.71 -6.63
CA GLN A 255 8.96 -19.44 -5.50
C GLN A 255 9.78 -19.26 -4.22
N ALA A 256 11.11 -19.31 -4.30
CA ALA A 256 11.97 -19.08 -3.13
C ALA A 256 11.83 -17.66 -2.57
N LEU A 257 11.61 -16.66 -3.42
CA LEU A 257 11.34 -15.28 -3.00
C LEU A 257 9.94 -15.13 -2.41
N TRP A 258 8.94 -15.80 -2.97
CA TRP A 258 7.57 -15.86 -2.44
C TRP A 258 7.53 -16.50 -1.04
N ASP A 259 8.24 -17.61 -0.86
CA ASP A 259 8.40 -18.30 0.42
C ASP A 259 9.16 -17.45 1.45
N ARG A 260 10.13 -16.64 1.00
CA ARG A 260 10.84 -15.66 1.83
C ARG A 260 9.94 -14.50 2.25
N ALA A 261 9.12 -13.96 1.35
CA ALA A 261 8.17 -12.88 1.65
C ALA A 261 7.21 -13.28 2.78
N ALA A 262 6.73 -14.54 2.77
CA ALA A 262 5.91 -15.12 3.83
C ALA A 262 6.56 -15.11 5.24
N ARG A 263 7.88 -14.90 5.34
CA ARG A 263 8.65 -14.88 6.60
C ARG A 263 9.34 -13.55 6.86
N SER A 264 9.17 -12.57 5.98
CA SER A 264 9.88 -11.30 6.06
C SER A 264 9.04 -10.24 6.77
N PRO A 265 9.66 -9.39 7.61
CA PRO A 265 8.99 -8.20 8.12
C PRO A 265 8.42 -7.35 6.99
N PHE A 266 7.27 -6.73 7.24
CA PHE A 266 6.40 -6.00 6.34
C PHE A 266 5.74 -6.85 5.24
N ASP A 267 6.51 -7.66 4.54
CA ASP A 267 6.03 -8.41 3.38
C ASP A 267 5.06 -9.54 3.76
N ARG A 268 5.18 -10.17 4.93
CA ARG A 268 4.24 -11.21 5.37
C ARG A 268 2.82 -10.67 5.51
N SER A 269 2.64 -9.57 6.25
CA SER A 269 1.30 -8.99 6.47
C SER A 269 0.74 -8.34 5.20
N TYR A 270 1.63 -7.79 4.37
CA TYR A 270 1.28 -7.33 3.03
C TYR A 270 0.78 -8.47 2.14
N LEU A 271 1.53 -9.57 2.04
CA LEU A 271 1.17 -10.74 1.26
C LEU A 271 -0.15 -11.35 1.75
N SER A 272 -0.33 -11.47 3.07
CA SER A 272 -1.59 -11.94 3.66
C SER A 272 -2.77 -11.04 3.26
N ASN A 273 -2.59 -9.71 3.22
CA ASN A 273 -3.63 -8.80 2.76
C ASN A 273 -3.95 -9.01 1.28
N MET A 274 -2.92 -9.06 0.42
CA MET A 274 -3.11 -9.22 -1.02
C MET A 274 -3.79 -10.55 -1.36
N LEU A 275 -3.42 -11.64 -0.68
CA LEU A 275 -4.09 -12.94 -0.83
C LEU A 275 -5.55 -12.89 -0.40
N HIS A 276 -5.84 -12.28 0.75
CA HIS A 276 -7.22 -12.13 1.22
C HIS A 276 -8.09 -11.38 0.21
N ARG A 277 -7.58 -10.27 -0.33
CA ARG A 277 -8.32 -9.43 -1.29
C ARG A 277 -8.52 -10.12 -2.62
N THR A 278 -7.48 -10.75 -3.14
CA THR A 278 -7.53 -11.44 -4.43
C THR A 278 -8.44 -12.67 -4.39
N ALA A 279 -8.42 -13.43 -3.29
CA ALA A 279 -9.36 -14.52 -3.05
C ALA A 279 -10.80 -14.02 -2.90
N THR A 280 -11.02 -12.99 -2.08
CA THR A 280 -12.37 -12.41 -1.85
C THR A 280 -12.97 -11.83 -3.12
N ALA A 281 -12.15 -11.19 -3.96
CA ALA A 281 -12.60 -10.60 -5.22
C ALA A 281 -12.68 -11.64 -6.37
N GLY A 282 -12.29 -12.90 -6.15
CA GLY A 282 -12.35 -13.94 -7.18
C GLY A 282 -11.35 -13.74 -8.34
N VAL A 283 -10.22 -13.07 -8.09
CA VAL A 283 -9.23 -12.69 -9.13
C VAL A 283 -7.89 -13.41 -9.01
N LEU A 284 -7.87 -14.61 -8.41
CA LEU A 284 -6.67 -15.44 -8.32
C LEU A 284 -6.12 -15.83 -9.70
N ASP A 285 -6.98 -16.16 -10.65
CA ASP A 285 -6.58 -16.60 -11.99
C ASP A 285 -5.95 -15.45 -12.81
N PRO A 286 -6.56 -14.25 -12.87
CA PRO A 286 -5.88 -13.08 -13.43
C PRO A 286 -4.54 -12.78 -12.75
N LEU A 287 -4.47 -12.88 -11.41
CA LEU A 287 -3.21 -12.62 -10.70
C LEU A 287 -2.13 -13.67 -11.01
N ALA A 288 -2.50 -14.94 -11.17
CA ALA A 288 -1.58 -15.98 -11.62
C ALA A 288 -0.97 -15.65 -12.98
N ILE A 289 -1.78 -15.15 -13.93
CA ILE A 289 -1.29 -14.69 -15.25
C ILE A 289 -0.27 -13.55 -15.07
N VAL A 290 -0.56 -12.57 -14.21
CA VAL A 290 0.36 -11.46 -13.92
C VAL A 290 1.68 -11.95 -13.33
N LEU A 291 1.63 -12.89 -12.39
CA LEU A 291 2.83 -13.46 -11.77
C LEU A 291 3.69 -14.22 -12.79
N THR A 292 3.08 -15.00 -13.68
CA THR A 292 3.80 -15.65 -14.79
C THR A 292 4.43 -14.63 -15.75
N ARG A 293 3.74 -13.51 -16.02
CA ARG A 293 4.31 -12.40 -16.83
C ARG A 293 5.50 -11.76 -16.12
N TYR A 294 5.39 -11.51 -14.81
CA TYR A 294 6.49 -10.95 -14.01
C TYR A 294 7.72 -11.85 -14.04
N ASP A 295 7.54 -13.13 -13.76
CA ASP A 295 8.63 -14.11 -13.72
C ASP A 295 9.34 -14.22 -15.07
N ARG A 296 8.59 -14.15 -16.18
CA ARG A 296 9.15 -14.11 -17.54
C ARG A 296 9.90 -12.80 -17.85
N ALA A 297 9.36 -11.65 -17.43
CA ALA A 297 9.95 -10.34 -17.71
C ALA A 297 11.17 -10.02 -16.83
N ASN A 298 11.34 -10.71 -15.70
CA ASN A 298 12.36 -10.43 -14.71
C ASN A 298 13.25 -11.67 -14.50
N PRO A 299 14.28 -11.89 -15.34
CA PRO A 299 15.18 -13.05 -15.22
C PRO A 299 15.97 -13.08 -13.90
N LYS A 300 16.03 -11.95 -13.19
CA LYS A 300 16.54 -11.82 -11.82
C LYS A 300 15.43 -11.24 -10.96
N PRO A 301 14.41 -12.04 -10.60
CA PRO A 301 13.28 -11.53 -9.84
C PRO A 301 13.75 -11.07 -8.46
N THR A 302 13.02 -10.13 -7.88
CA THR A 302 13.28 -9.63 -6.52
C THR A 302 12.04 -9.78 -5.66
N GLN A 303 12.23 -9.96 -4.35
CA GLN A 303 11.11 -10.01 -3.40
C GLN A 303 10.27 -8.72 -3.47
N HIS A 304 10.94 -7.56 -3.52
CA HIS A 304 10.26 -6.27 -3.66
C HIS A 304 9.40 -6.21 -4.93
N GLY A 305 9.94 -6.66 -6.07
CA GLY A 305 9.23 -6.65 -7.34
C GLY A 305 8.00 -7.56 -7.35
N LEU A 306 8.13 -8.78 -6.79
CA LEU A 306 6.99 -9.68 -6.59
C LEU A 306 5.89 -9.05 -5.73
N MET A 307 6.27 -8.38 -4.65
CA MET A 307 5.30 -7.72 -3.78
C MET A 307 4.65 -6.50 -4.46
N ASP A 308 5.34 -5.79 -5.35
CA ASP A 308 4.70 -4.69 -6.09
C ASP A 308 3.68 -5.15 -7.14
N VAL A 309 3.97 -6.23 -7.89
CA VAL A 309 3.04 -6.69 -8.94
C VAL A 309 1.75 -7.29 -8.39
N ILE A 310 1.72 -7.76 -7.14
CA ILE A 310 0.49 -8.27 -6.50
C ILE A 310 -0.38 -7.17 -5.90
N PHE A 311 0.05 -5.90 -5.93
CA PHE A 311 -0.70 -4.82 -5.32
C PHE A 311 -2.04 -4.59 -6.04
N TYR A 312 -3.18 -4.80 -5.38
CA TYR A 312 -4.47 -4.82 -6.07
C TYR A 312 -4.86 -3.47 -6.74
N ARG A 313 -4.28 -2.35 -6.31
CA ARG A 313 -4.58 -1.03 -6.89
C ARG A 313 -3.80 -0.76 -8.18
N GLY A 314 -4.45 -0.05 -9.10
CA GLY A 314 -3.87 0.41 -10.37
C GLY A 314 -2.84 1.51 -10.18
N GLY A 315 -3.28 2.72 -9.81
CA GLY A 315 -2.43 3.91 -9.96
C GLY A 315 -2.57 5.03 -8.93
N ASP A 316 -3.70 5.16 -8.23
CA ASP A 316 -3.94 6.26 -7.28
C ASP A 316 -4.69 5.76 -6.02
N PRO A 317 -4.51 6.40 -4.85
CA PRO A 317 -5.23 6.04 -3.64
C PRO A 317 -6.75 6.13 -3.68
N GLU A 318 -7.28 6.94 -4.59
CA GLU A 318 -8.70 7.30 -4.70
C GLU A 318 -9.42 6.60 -5.85
N GLY A 319 -8.71 5.94 -6.77
CA GLY A 319 -9.36 5.11 -7.79
C GLY A 319 -9.05 3.62 -7.66
N GLY A 320 -9.76 2.81 -8.45
CA GLY A 320 -9.82 1.37 -8.22
C GLY A 320 -10.59 1.04 -6.95
N ASN A 321 -11.90 1.34 -6.93
CA ASN A 321 -12.73 1.18 -5.73
C ASN A 321 -13.02 -0.30 -5.44
N ASP A 322 -13.20 -1.11 -6.49
CA ASP A 322 -13.27 -2.56 -6.42
C ASP A 322 -11.87 -3.19 -6.62
N TRP A 323 -11.53 -4.18 -5.80
CA TRP A 323 -10.26 -4.91 -5.88
C TRP A 323 -10.10 -5.69 -7.19
N ALA A 324 -11.21 -6.02 -7.87
CA ALA A 324 -11.21 -6.72 -9.15
C ALA A 324 -10.98 -5.79 -10.35
N GLU A 325 -11.19 -4.47 -10.22
CA GLU A 325 -11.16 -3.52 -11.36
C GLU A 325 -9.83 -3.54 -12.12
N ARG A 326 -8.72 -3.74 -11.42
CA ARG A 326 -7.40 -3.84 -12.05
C ARG A 326 -7.34 -4.98 -13.08
N PHE A 327 -8.12 -6.03 -12.90
CA PHE A 327 -8.10 -7.25 -13.72
C PHE A 327 -9.21 -7.28 -14.78
N ASP A 328 -9.81 -6.15 -15.13
CA ASP A 328 -10.73 -6.05 -16.27
C ASP A 328 -10.09 -6.64 -17.53
N ALA A 329 -10.85 -7.45 -18.29
CA ALA A 329 -10.34 -8.19 -19.44
C ALA A 329 -9.65 -7.27 -20.47
N ARG A 330 -10.24 -6.09 -20.72
CA ARG A 330 -9.66 -5.09 -21.65
C ARG A 330 -8.26 -4.66 -21.23
N LEU A 331 -8.05 -4.48 -19.92
CA LEU A 331 -6.75 -4.12 -19.36
C LEU A 331 -5.79 -5.30 -19.36
N MET A 332 -6.27 -6.51 -19.07
CA MET A 332 -5.45 -7.73 -19.07
C MET A 332 -4.92 -8.08 -20.46
N ASP A 333 -5.75 -7.88 -21.49
CA ASP A 333 -5.42 -8.09 -22.89
C ASP A 333 -4.45 -7.03 -23.41
N ALA A 334 -4.74 -5.75 -23.16
CA ALA A 334 -3.84 -4.65 -23.52
C ALA A 334 -2.48 -4.78 -22.81
N ALA A 335 -2.47 -5.17 -21.53
CA ALA A 335 -1.22 -5.43 -20.81
C ALA A 335 -0.39 -6.58 -21.41
N ALA A 336 -1.03 -7.55 -22.08
CA ALA A 336 -0.33 -8.66 -22.72
C ALA A 336 0.54 -8.20 -23.90
N THR A 337 0.22 -7.05 -24.51
CA THR A 337 0.95 -6.49 -25.65
C THR A 337 2.12 -5.60 -25.23
N LEU A 338 2.26 -5.28 -23.93
CA LEU A 338 3.33 -4.44 -23.42
C LEU A 338 4.63 -5.25 -23.24
N GLY A 339 5.47 -5.21 -24.28
CA GLY A 339 6.80 -5.83 -24.30
C GLY A 339 7.94 -4.88 -23.90
N GLY A 340 9.18 -5.36 -24.05
CA GLY A 340 10.38 -4.52 -23.96
C GLY A 340 10.90 -4.28 -22.53
N SER A 341 11.61 -3.17 -22.35
CA SER A 341 12.08 -2.69 -21.04
C SER A 341 10.93 -2.13 -20.21
N ASP A 342 11.16 -1.92 -18.91
CA ASP A 342 10.17 -1.31 -18.02
C ASP A 342 9.81 0.13 -18.47
N GLU A 343 10.78 0.86 -19.01
CA GLU A 343 10.55 2.19 -19.60
C GLU A 343 9.64 2.12 -20.84
N GLN A 344 9.84 1.12 -21.71
CA GLN A 344 8.97 0.90 -22.87
C GLN A 344 7.56 0.49 -22.44
N ALA A 345 7.43 -0.34 -21.40
CA ALA A 345 6.14 -0.79 -20.89
C ALA A 345 5.33 0.36 -20.27
N ILE A 346 5.94 1.25 -19.48
CA ILE A 346 5.23 2.38 -18.88
C ILE A 346 4.84 3.44 -19.93
N LEU A 347 5.67 3.67 -20.95
CA LEU A 347 5.31 4.53 -22.10
C LEU A 347 4.16 3.91 -22.91
N GLY A 348 4.21 2.62 -23.20
CA GLY A 348 3.12 1.93 -23.92
C GLY A 348 1.80 1.95 -23.14
N ALA A 349 1.86 1.81 -21.81
CA ALA A 349 0.69 1.98 -20.94
C ALA A 349 0.13 3.42 -21.00
N GLN A 350 0.99 4.45 -21.03
CA GLN A 350 0.56 5.84 -21.21
C GLN A 350 -0.06 6.08 -22.59
N HIS A 351 0.54 5.56 -23.66
CA HIS A 351 -0.02 5.67 -25.02
C HIS A 351 -1.42 5.06 -25.10
N PHE A 352 -1.61 3.90 -24.48
CA PHE A 352 -2.92 3.24 -24.42
C PHE A 352 -3.93 4.08 -23.63
N ALA A 353 -3.58 4.56 -22.44
CA ALA A 353 -4.46 5.41 -21.63
C ALA A 353 -4.82 6.71 -22.36
N ARG A 354 -3.86 7.32 -23.06
CA ARG A 354 -4.06 8.53 -23.86
C ARG A 354 -4.97 8.29 -25.07
N ALA A 355 -4.82 7.14 -25.73
CA ALA A 355 -5.68 6.72 -26.84
C ALA A 355 -7.11 6.46 -26.38
N LEU A 356 -7.31 5.86 -25.20
CA LEU A 356 -8.63 5.68 -24.59
C LEU A 356 -9.30 7.02 -24.24
N LEU A 357 -8.53 7.98 -23.69
CA LEU A 357 -9.04 9.33 -23.47
C LEU A 357 -9.44 9.99 -24.79
N GLY A 358 -8.64 9.84 -25.85
CA GLY A 358 -8.98 10.36 -27.18
C GLY A 358 -8.88 11.89 -27.24
N ALA A 359 -9.96 12.60 -26.94
CA ALA A 359 -10.03 14.06 -27.02
C ALA A 359 -10.35 14.70 -25.64
N PRO A 360 -10.01 15.99 -25.41
CA PRO A 360 -10.15 16.63 -24.09
C PRO A 360 -11.60 16.66 -23.53
N ASP A 361 -12.59 16.57 -24.40
CA ASP A 361 -14.03 16.46 -24.09
C ASP A 361 -14.42 15.13 -23.44
N HIS A 362 -13.54 14.13 -23.48
CA HIS A 362 -13.66 12.90 -22.70
C HIS A 362 -13.02 13.01 -21.32
N TYR A 363 -12.50 14.17 -20.94
CA TYR A 363 -12.09 14.40 -19.55
C TYR A 363 -13.32 14.40 -18.64
N GLY A 364 -13.35 13.49 -17.67
CA GLY A 364 -14.48 13.40 -16.75
C GLY A 364 -14.24 12.41 -15.61
N ALA A 365 -14.87 12.70 -14.47
CA ALA A 365 -14.83 11.80 -13.33
C ALA A 365 -15.75 10.59 -13.58
N ALA A 366 -15.22 9.42 -13.31
CA ALA A 366 -15.97 8.17 -13.20
C ALA A 366 -15.62 7.56 -11.84
N TYR A 367 -16.61 6.98 -11.16
CA TYR A 367 -16.42 6.48 -9.79
C TYR A 367 -15.67 5.15 -9.75
N THR A 368 -15.71 4.39 -10.85
CA THR A 368 -15.04 3.10 -10.97
C THR A 368 -14.20 3.07 -12.24
N LEU A 369 -13.12 2.27 -12.24
CA LEU A 369 -12.33 2.07 -13.44
C LEU A 369 -13.16 1.41 -14.55
N ARG A 370 -14.11 0.54 -14.19
CA ARG A 370 -15.02 -0.08 -15.16
C ARG A 370 -15.89 0.96 -15.85
N GLU A 371 -16.52 1.85 -15.09
CA GLU A 371 -17.30 2.97 -15.65
C GLU A 371 -16.43 3.88 -16.52
N ALA A 372 -15.20 4.17 -16.10
CA ALA A 372 -14.26 4.96 -16.90
C ALA A 372 -13.96 4.30 -18.25
N LEU A 373 -13.74 2.98 -18.26
CA LEU A 373 -13.49 2.21 -19.49
C LEU A 373 -14.75 2.08 -20.37
N ASP A 374 -15.94 1.96 -19.78
CA ASP A 374 -17.20 1.81 -20.52
C ASP A 374 -17.63 3.13 -21.18
N THR A 375 -17.37 4.25 -20.51
CA THR A 375 -17.76 5.60 -20.98
C THR A 375 -16.64 6.33 -21.69
N THR A 376 -15.43 5.76 -21.71
CA THR A 376 -14.18 6.40 -22.13
C THR A 376 -13.91 7.75 -21.45
N LYS A 377 -14.49 8.00 -20.27
CA LYS A 377 -14.29 9.24 -19.50
C LYS A 377 -13.23 9.04 -18.43
N PHE A 378 -12.13 9.78 -18.54
CA PHE A 378 -11.02 9.69 -17.60
C PHE A 378 -10.62 11.07 -17.08
N ASP A 379 -10.50 11.20 -15.77
CA ASP A 379 -9.76 12.28 -15.15
C ASP A 379 -8.28 11.86 -14.95
N CYS A 380 -7.48 12.74 -14.34
CA CYS A 380 -6.07 12.44 -14.06
C CYS A 380 -5.87 11.20 -13.16
N ILE A 381 -6.84 10.92 -12.28
CA ILE A 381 -6.80 9.79 -11.34
C ILE A 381 -7.05 8.49 -12.10
N ASN A 382 -8.14 8.42 -12.86
CA ASN A 382 -8.49 7.25 -13.65
C ASN A 382 -7.49 6.99 -14.79
N GLY A 383 -6.97 8.03 -15.43
CA GLY A 383 -5.88 7.90 -16.39
C GLY A 383 -4.63 7.25 -15.76
N THR A 384 -4.22 7.73 -14.59
CA THR A 384 -3.12 7.12 -13.82
C THR A 384 -3.43 5.68 -13.41
N ASN A 385 -4.69 5.38 -13.04
CA ASN A 385 -5.11 4.01 -12.73
C ASN A 385 -5.00 3.06 -13.91
N VAL A 386 -5.45 3.48 -15.10
CA VAL A 386 -5.30 2.68 -16.33
C VAL A 386 -3.83 2.36 -16.56
N ILE A 387 -2.95 3.37 -16.49
CA ILE A 387 -1.51 3.19 -16.70
C ILE A 387 -0.94 2.18 -15.70
N GLY A 388 -1.23 2.35 -14.41
CA GLY A 388 -0.71 1.46 -13.38
C GLY A 388 -1.28 0.05 -13.41
N CYS A 389 -2.56 -0.11 -13.77
CA CYS A 389 -3.15 -1.42 -14.04
C CYS A 389 -2.43 -2.12 -15.19
N LEU A 390 -2.26 -1.46 -16.33
CA LEU A 390 -1.58 -2.02 -17.51
C LEU A 390 -0.13 -2.40 -17.19
N TYR A 391 0.62 -1.49 -16.57
CA TYR A 391 2.01 -1.70 -16.21
C TYR A 391 2.17 -2.90 -15.27
N ARG A 392 1.40 -2.96 -14.18
CA ARG A 392 1.47 -4.10 -13.25
C ARG A 392 0.93 -5.39 -13.86
N ASN A 393 -0.13 -5.33 -14.67
CA ASN A 393 -0.68 -6.51 -15.35
C ASN A 393 0.24 -7.06 -16.45
N ALA A 394 1.15 -6.24 -16.97
CA ALA A 394 2.22 -6.68 -17.86
C ALA A 394 3.35 -7.39 -17.08
N GLY A 395 3.22 -7.54 -15.76
CA GLY A 395 4.23 -8.13 -14.89
C GLY A 395 5.37 -7.18 -14.59
N ARG A 396 5.14 -5.86 -14.63
CA ARG A 396 6.17 -4.84 -14.35
C ARG A 396 6.02 -4.31 -12.93
N ALA A 397 7.15 -4.24 -12.24
CA ALA A 397 7.22 -3.78 -10.85
C ALA A 397 7.76 -2.35 -10.75
N GLY A 398 7.72 -1.81 -9.54
CA GLY A 398 8.26 -0.49 -9.22
C GLY A 398 7.32 0.63 -9.63
N PHE A 399 6.00 0.43 -9.57
CA PHE A 399 5.05 1.49 -9.89
C PHE A 399 4.88 2.49 -8.73
N TYR A 400 4.78 3.78 -9.07
CA TYR A 400 4.55 4.89 -8.16
C TYR A 400 3.45 5.81 -8.68
N SER A 401 2.81 6.52 -7.75
CA SER A 401 1.86 7.59 -8.05
C SER A 401 2.48 8.92 -7.65
N ILE A 402 2.29 9.97 -8.44
CA ILE A 402 2.73 11.33 -8.07
C ILE A 402 1.50 12.23 -8.02
N ARG A 403 1.36 12.97 -6.92
CA ARG A 403 0.34 14.00 -6.75
C ARG A 403 0.93 15.39 -6.88
N TRP A 404 0.34 16.25 -7.69
CA TRP A 404 0.62 17.68 -7.74
C TRP A 404 -0.35 18.43 -6.85
N SER A 405 0.18 19.37 -6.07
CA SER A 405 -0.57 20.19 -5.14
C SER A 405 -0.52 21.65 -5.58
N GLY A 406 -1.59 22.12 -6.22
CA GLY A 406 -1.76 23.50 -6.69
C GLY A 406 -2.65 24.36 -5.79
N GLY A 407 -3.01 23.86 -4.59
CA GLY A 407 -3.89 24.54 -3.65
C GLY A 407 -5.36 24.41 -4.05
N ALA A 408 -5.77 25.13 -5.10
CA ALA A 408 -7.12 25.11 -5.66
C ALA A 408 -7.40 23.89 -6.56
N VAL A 409 -6.35 23.29 -7.09
CA VAL A 409 -6.40 22.18 -8.04
C VAL A 409 -5.27 21.18 -7.76
N GLY A 410 -5.47 19.95 -8.20
CA GLY A 410 -4.47 18.90 -8.09
C GLY A 410 -4.50 18.00 -9.30
N HIS A 411 -3.40 17.28 -9.50
CA HIS A 411 -3.21 16.41 -10.66
C HIS A 411 -2.47 15.15 -10.23
N THR A 412 -2.85 14.01 -10.77
CA THR A 412 -2.16 12.75 -10.50
C THR A 412 -1.46 12.27 -11.78
N VAL A 413 -0.21 11.86 -11.65
CA VAL A 413 0.58 11.26 -12.74
C VAL A 413 1.17 9.91 -12.34
N ALA A 414 1.40 9.05 -13.32
CA ALA A 414 2.01 7.75 -13.12
C ALA A 414 3.54 7.85 -13.12
N ALA A 415 4.19 6.96 -12.38
CA ALA A 415 5.63 6.83 -12.40
C ALA A 415 6.06 5.38 -12.24
N ALA A 416 7.25 5.05 -12.72
CA ALA A 416 7.84 3.73 -12.60
C ALA A 416 9.34 3.83 -12.31
N GLU A 417 9.87 2.96 -11.44
CA GLU A 417 11.31 2.75 -11.30
C GLU A 417 11.80 1.89 -12.46
N VAL A 418 12.79 2.39 -13.20
CA VAL A 418 13.39 1.73 -14.35
C VAL A 418 14.90 1.66 -14.17
N ALA A 419 15.49 0.57 -14.65
CA ALA A 419 16.95 0.42 -14.65
C ALA A 419 17.58 1.38 -15.68
N ARG A 420 18.64 2.09 -15.29
CA ARG A 420 19.47 2.91 -16.19
C ARG A 420 20.96 2.63 -15.95
N PRO A 421 21.86 3.00 -16.90
CA PRO A 421 23.31 2.79 -16.75
C PRO A 421 23.89 3.37 -15.46
N ASP A 422 23.39 4.55 -15.03
CA ASP A 422 23.86 5.26 -13.84
C ASP A 422 23.13 4.85 -12.54
N GLY A 423 22.33 3.77 -12.60
CA GLY A 423 21.50 3.29 -11.51
C GLY A 423 19.99 3.42 -11.77
N PRO A 424 19.14 2.89 -10.89
CA PRO A 424 17.70 2.98 -11.06
C PRO A 424 17.23 4.44 -11.00
N ALA A 425 16.30 4.80 -11.87
CA ALA A 425 15.67 6.12 -11.91
C ALA A 425 14.15 5.97 -11.93
N ILE A 426 13.44 7.00 -11.48
CA ILE A 426 11.98 7.02 -11.57
C ILE A 426 11.59 7.87 -12.77
N VAL A 427 10.93 7.24 -13.73
CA VAL A 427 10.37 7.89 -14.92
C VAL A 427 8.91 8.26 -14.68
N ILE A 428 8.46 9.34 -15.32
CA ILE A 428 7.14 9.93 -15.14
C ILE A 428 6.41 9.93 -16.48
N VAL A 429 5.15 9.46 -16.44
CA VAL A 429 4.25 9.52 -17.58
C VAL A 429 2.86 10.03 -17.16
N ASP A 430 2.18 10.73 -18.06
CA ASP A 430 0.89 11.35 -17.78
C ASP A 430 -0.14 10.98 -18.86
N ALA A 431 -1.30 10.48 -18.44
CA ALA A 431 -2.39 10.12 -19.35
C ALA A 431 -2.99 11.33 -20.09
N LEU A 432 -2.78 12.55 -19.58
CA LEU A 432 -3.30 13.79 -20.15
C LEU A 432 -2.29 14.54 -21.03
N GLU A 433 -1.03 14.10 -21.06
CA GLU A 433 -0.02 14.61 -21.98
C GLU A 433 -0.16 13.97 -23.37
N ASP A 434 0.45 14.59 -24.38
CA ASP A 434 0.61 13.93 -25.67
C ASP A 434 1.43 12.63 -25.51
N ALA A 435 1.37 11.75 -26.52
CA ALA A 435 2.11 10.50 -26.50
C ALA A 435 3.60 10.76 -26.25
N GLN A 436 4.09 10.35 -25.09
CA GLN A 436 5.47 10.65 -24.68
C GLN A 436 6.43 9.70 -25.40
N VAL A 437 7.52 10.23 -25.94
CA VAL A 437 8.60 9.40 -26.52
C VAL A 437 9.78 9.29 -25.56
N VAL A 438 9.96 10.29 -24.70
CA VAL A 438 10.96 10.31 -23.63
C VAL A 438 10.25 10.70 -22.34
N PRO A 439 10.30 9.87 -21.28
CA PRO A 439 9.63 10.20 -20.04
C PRO A 439 10.45 11.20 -19.21
N GLY A 440 9.75 12.01 -18.41
CA GLY A 440 10.40 12.89 -17.44
C GLY A 440 11.05 12.09 -16.30
N LEU A 441 12.03 12.68 -15.62
CA LEU A 441 12.70 12.04 -14.47
C LEU A 441 12.29 12.69 -13.15
N TRP A 442 12.02 11.88 -12.13
CA TRP A 442 11.76 12.38 -10.80
C TRP A 442 13.06 12.64 -9.99
N PRO A 443 13.17 13.77 -9.26
CA PRO A 443 12.28 14.94 -9.26
C PRO A 443 12.67 16.00 -10.31
N GLN A 444 13.67 15.73 -11.16
CA GLN A 444 14.28 16.71 -12.07
C GLN A 444 13.28 17.36 -13.05
N ALA A 445 12.25 16.62 -13.46
CA ALA A 445 11.16 17.09 -14.33
C ALA A 445 10.43 18.32 -13.75
N TYR A 446 10.54 18.56 -12.44
CA TYR A 446 9.85 19.62 -11.74
C TYR A 446 10.78 20.79 -11.31
N GLN A 447 12.06 20.79 -11.72
CA GLN A 447 13.00 21.87 -11.37
C GLN A 447 12.79 23.18 -12.15
N GLY A 448 12.06 23.11 -13.26
CA GLY A 448 11.79 24.20 -14.19
C GLY A 448 10.38 24.80 -14.07
N ALA A 449 9.99 25.60 -15.06
CA ALA A 449 8.63 26.11 -15.17
C ALA A 449 7.66 24.94 -15.39
N HIS A 450 6.66 24.84 -14.52
CA HIS A 450 5.62 23.84 -14.62
C HIS A 450 4.63 24.21 -15.74
N ARG A 451 4.16 23.20 -16.49
CA ARG A 451 3.07 23.35 -17.45
C ARG A 451 2.03 22.26 -17.16
N TRP A 452 0.77 22.67 -17.09
CA TRP A 452 -0.36 21.74 -17.00
C TRP A 452 -0.54 21.00 -18.33
N PRO A 453 -0.90 19.71 -18.28
CA PRO A 453 -1.07 18.91 -19.49
C PRO A 453 -2.14 19.50 -20.41
N PRO A 454 -1.95 19.45 -21.74
CA PRO A 454 -2.88 20.06 -22.70
C PRO A 454 -4.32 19.57 -22.56
N ALA A 455 -4.52 18.28 -22.26
CA ALA A 455 -5.84 17.69 -22.13
C ALA A 455 -6.53 17.94 -20.78
N TYR A 456 -5.89 18.68 -19.85
CA TYR A 456 -6.53 19.06 -18.58
C TYR A 456 -7.41 20.31 -18.78
N PRO A 457 -8.76 20.19 -18.66
CA PRO A 457 -9.68 21.28 -18.93
C PRO A 457 -9.94 22.15 -17.69
N GLY A 458 -9.48 21.71 -16.50
CA GLY A 458 -9.73 22.38 -15.24
C GLY A 458 -8.92 23.68 -15.07
N ALA A 459 -9.18 24.38 -13.96
CA ALA A 459 -8.43 25.58 -13.61
C ALA A 459 -6.94 25.28 -13.47
N LYS A 460 -6.09 26.09 -14.10
CA LYS A 460 -4.63 25.92 -14.10
C LYS A 460 -4.05 26.86 -13.04
N ALA A 461 -3.52 26.31 -11.96
CA ALA A 461 -2.90 27.07 -10.88
C ALA A 461 -1.40 26.80 -10.80
N ASP A 462 -0.67 27.64 -10.08
CA ASP A 462 0.72 27.36 -9.79
C ASP A 462 0.85 26.09 -8.90
N VAL A 463 1.64 25.12 -9.34
CA VAL A 463 1.94 23.93 -8.55
C VAL A 463 3.01 24.28 -7.50
N HIS A 464 2.71 24.01 -6.24
CA HIS A 464 3.57 24.31 -5.10
C HIS A 464 4.46 23.14 -4.71
N THR A 465 3.88 21.93 -4.70
CA THR A 465 4.59 20.69 -4.37
C THR A 465 4.17 19.57 -5.29
N VAL A 466 5.05 18.58 -5.41
CA VAL A 466 4.75 17.29 -6.02
C VAL A 466 5.19 16.19 -5.06
N GLU A 467 4.37 15.16 -4.92
CA GLU A 467 4.48 14.17 -3.85
C GLU A 467 4.41 12.77 -4.43
N LEU A 468 5.41 11.95 -4.13
CA LEU A 468 5.57 10.60 -4.63
C LEU A 468 5.04 9.58 -3.63
N TYR A 469 4.26 8.62 -4.11
CA TYR A 469 3.60 7.59 -3.33
C TYR A 469 3.90 6.19 -3.89
N THR A 470 3.98 5.20 -3.01
CA THR A 470 4.18 3.78 -3.34
C THR A 470 3.20 2.89 -2.59
N ARG A 471 3.21 1.57 -2.84
CA ARG A 471 2.38 0.60 -2.12
C ARG A 471 2.62 0.69 -0.61
N GLY A 472 1.54 0.69 0.16
CA GLY A 472 1.49 0.47 1.60
C GLY A 472 0.90 -0.90 1.92
N LEU A 473 0.36 -1.07 3.13
CA LEU A 473 -0.27 -2.33 3.54
C LEU A 473 -1.55 -2.62 2.74
N ASP A 474 -2.41 -1.61 2.58
CA ASP A 474 -3.68 -1.66 1.85
C ASP A 474 -3.79 -0.60 0.75
N ASN A 475 -3.33 0.61 1.03
CA ASN A 475 -3.37 1.72 0.10
C ASN A 475 -1.94 2.21 -0.13
N TYR A 476 -1.74 3.38 -0.70
CA TYR A 476 -0.41 3.94 -0.86
C TYR A 476 0.13 4.53 0.45
N VAL A 477 1.43 4.84 0.47
CA VAL A 477 2.13 5.58 1.52
C VAL A 477 2.98 6.67 0.90
N TRP A 478 3.25 7.74 1.65
CA TRP A 478 4.03 8.87 1.19
C TRP A 478 5.52 8.53 1.19
N VAL A 479 6.24 8.81 0.11
CA VAL A 479 7.66 8.46 -0.04
C VAL A 479 8.53 9.71 -0.06
N GLU A 480 8.23 10.64 -0.95
CA GLU A 480 8.99 11.88 -1.11
C GLU A 480 8.07 13.06 -1.43
N GLY A 481 8.47 14.26 -1.03
CA GLY A 481 7.82 15.51 -1.41
C GLY A 481 8.85 16.51 -1.92
N TYR A 482 8.67 16.96 -3.15
CA TYR A 482 9.51 17.97 -3.77
C TYR A 482 8.80 19.33 -3.78
N VAL A 483 9.52 20.36 -3.33
CA VAL A 483 9.01 21.72 -3.25
C VAL A 483 9.36 22.49 -4.51
N MET A 484 8.34 22.84 -5.29
CA MET A 484 8.51 23.58 -6.55
C MET A 484 8.55 25.09 -6.33
N ARG A 485 7.81 25.61 -5.33
CA ARG A 485 7.62 27.06 -5.12
C ARG A 485 7.64 27.45 -3.64
N GLY A 486 7.91 28.73 -3.39
CA GLY A 486 7.98 29.32 -2.04
C GLY A 486 9.40 29.36 -1.48
N ALA A 487 9.52 29.71 -0.20
CA ALA A 487 10.82 29.87 0.48
C ALA A 487 11.66 28.57 0.48
N ASP A 488 10.99 27.43 0.44
CA ASP A 488 11.58 26.10 0.47
C ASP A 488 11.80 25.49 -0.93
N ALA A 489 11.65 26.27 -2.02
CA ALA A 489 11.81 25.76 -3.38
C ALA A 489 13.16 25.04 -3.60
N GLY A 490 13.08 23.88 -4.25
CA GLY A 490 14.21 22.97 -4.48
C GLY A 490 14.50 21.99 -3.34
N LEU A 491 13.77 22.02 -2.23
CA LEU A 491 13.87 20.99 -1.19
C LEU A 491 13.14 19.71 -1.61
N LEU A 492 13.75 18.57 -1.31
CA LEU A 492 13.18 17.24 -1.40
C LEU A 492 13.20 16.61 -0.01
N VAL A 493 12.03 16.29 0.53
CA VAL A 493 11.87 15.59 1.80
C VAL A 493 11.57 14.12 1.51
N ARG A 494 12.22 13.21 2.24
CA ARG A 494 12.11 11.76 2.05
C ARG A 494 11.70 11.08 3.34
N ALA A 495 10.70 10.21 3.26
CA ALA A 495 10.34 9.30 4.34
C ALA A 495 11.14 8.00 4.26
N ALA A 496 11.36 7.37 5.40
CA ALA A 496 11.90 6.01 5.45
C ALA A 496 10.81 5.03 4.99
N VAL A 497 11.10 4.14 4.05
CA VAL A 497 10.17 3.09 3.61
C VAL A 497 10.89 1.73 3.71
N PRO A 498 10.74 1.00 4.84
CA PRO A 498 11.67 -0.07 5.23
C PRO A 498 11.63 -1.32 4.34
N TYR A 499 10.59 -1.49 3.53
CA TYR A 499 10.44 -2.60 2.58
C TYR A 499 10.79 -2.22 1.13
N LEU A 500 11.32 -1.01 0.90
CA LEU A 500 11.84 -0.59 -0.39
C LEU A 500 13.38 -0.51 -0.37
N PRO A 501 14.09 -1.52 -0.88
CA PRO A 501 15.55 -1.63 -0.71
C PRO A 501 16.35 -0.57 -1.48
N ASN A 502 15.83 -0.04 -2.58
CA ASN A 502 16.54 0.90 -3.46
C ASN A 502 16.29 2.37 -3.12
N ARG A 503 15.72 2.67 -1.95
CA ARG A 503 15.38 4.05 -1.57
C ARG A 503 16.51 4.73 -0.82
N PRO A 504 16.80 6.02 -1.14
CA PRO A 504 17.70 6.82 -0.32
C PRO A 504 17.20 6.90 1.13
N ALA A 505 18.13 7.12 2.06
CA ALA A 505 17.78 7.34 3.45
C ALA A 505 16.80 8.52 3.62
N SER A 506 15.93 8.41 4.63
CA SER A 506 15.03 9.49 5.03
C SER A 506 15.80 10.76 5.37
N GLY A 507 15.23 11.90 5.05
CA GLY A 507 15.87 13.19 5.34
C GLY A 507 15.40 14.29 4.40
N THR A 508 16.03 15.45 4.50
CA THR A 508 15.77 16.60 3.63
C THR A 508 17.02 16.92 2.85
N VAL A 509 16.91 17.04 1.52
CA VAL A 509 18.03 17.39 0.63
C VAL A 509 17.63 18.55 -0.26
N ARG A 510 18.58 19.43 -0.57
CA ARG A 510 18.38 20.47 -1.58
C ARG A 510 18.79 19.91 -2.94
N VAL A 511 17.83 19.78 -3.85
CA VAL A 511 18.09 19.30 -5.20
C VAL A 511 18.70 20.45 -6.00
N ARG A 512 19.97 20.34 -6.38
CA ARG A 512 20.62 21.34 -7.22
C ARG A 512 19.94 21.35 -8.59
N ARG A 513 19.63 22.53 -9.11
CA ARG A 513 19.21 22.69 -10.51
C ARG A 513 20.33 22.17 -11.39
N SER A 514 20.02 21.22 -12.27
CA SER A 514 20.96 20.84 -13.31
C SER A 514 21.17 22.06 -14.24
N PRO A 515 22.41 22.44 -14.59
CA PRO A 515 22.69 23.55 -15.51
C PRO A 515 21.94 23.43 -16.85
N ALA A 516 21.62 22.21 -17.27
CA ALA A 516 20.87 21.93 -18.50
C ALA A 516 19.42 22.46 -18.49
N ALA A 517 18.81 22.71 -17.32
CA ALA A 517 17.45 23.27 -17.23
C ALA A 517 17.38 24.80 -17.42
N ALA A 518 18.53 25.48 -17.53
CA ALA A 518 18.59 26.93 -17.71
C ALA A 518 18.56 27.38 -19.19
N LEU A 519 18.47 26.46 -20.15
CA LEU A 519 18.55 26.75 -21.59
C LEU A 519 17.24 26.42 -22.32
N ALA A 520 16.21 27.23 -22.08
CA ALA A 520 15.22 27.59 -23.10
C ALA A 520 14.45 28.83 -22.64
N PRO A 521 14.75 30.04 -23.15
CA PRO A 521 13.81 31.14 -23.01
C PRO A 521 12.50 30.76 -23.74
N PRO A 522 11.33 31.19 -23.23
CA PRO A 522 10.09 30.99 -23.96
C PRO A 522 10.22 31.67 -25.32
N LYS A 523 10.02 30.91 -26.41
CA LYS A 523 9.78 31.51 -27.72
C LYS A 523 8.52 32.36 -27.57
N LYS A 524 8.68 33.69 -27.64
CA LYS A 524 7.56 34.62 -27.77
C LYS A 524 6.83 34.25 -29.08
N GLY A 525 5.58 33.81 -28.94
CA GLY A 525 4.60 33.87 -30.02
C GLY A 525 4.01 35.26 -30.07
#